data_AF-A0A939UMG5-F1
#
_entry.id   AF-A0A939UMG5-F1
#
_cell.length_a   1.000
_cell.length_b   1.000
_cell.length_c   1.000
_cell.angle_alpha   90.00
_cell.angle_beta   90.00
_cell.angle_gamma   90.00
#
_symmetry.space_group_name_H-M   'P 1'
#
loop_
_entity.id
_entity.type
_entity.pdbx_description
1 polymer ?
#
loop_
_entity_poly.entity_id
_entity_poly.type
_entity_poly.pdbx_seq_one_letter_code
_entity_poly.pdbx_strand_id
1 'polypeptide(L)'
;MHSLDNIVTTKLKKWQELGAVLSGLGQDEGRAFPAQIEGLDGSLASFFVRAFLDGQKSKKIQAAQYGTDARSAGSLDVLAVAATERDALDLRQDLETVMEGVEIYCLASWGTLPYRAAPKGGAVFGERAAFLSKLLYRDNSPLNATPRVFVVCLRDLLSPFCDPEQLKK
;
A
#
# COMPACT_ATOMS: atom_id res chain seq x y z
N MET A 1 -20.35 7.73 -11.90
CA MET A 1 -18.89 8.03 -11.94
C MET A 1 -18.04 6.91 -12.56
N HIS A 2 -18.48 5.64 -12.57
CA HIS A 2 -17.70 4.49 -13.08
C HIS A 2 -17.26 4.54 -14.56
N SER A 3 -17.92 5.33 -15.42
CA SER A 3 -17.55 5.39 -16.85
C SER A 3 -16.23 6.13 -17.10
N LEU A 4 -15.90 7.15 -16.29
CA LEU A 4 -14.69 7.95 -16.49
C LEU A 4 -13.44 7.25 -15.96
N ASP A 5 -13.52 6.61 -14.80
CA ASP A 5 -12.43 5.82 -14.23
C ASP A 5 -11.98 4.70 -15.18
N ASN A 6 -12.93 3.98 -15.78
CA ASN A 6 -12.63 2.95 -16.78
C ASN A 6 -11.95 3.51 -18.04
N ILE A 7 -12.27 4.73 -18.46
CA ILE A 7 -11.61 5.37 -19.61
C ILE A 7 -10.18 5.77 -19.26
N VAL A 8 -9.97 6.38 -18.09
CA VAL A 8 -8.66 6.82 -17.61
C VAL A 8 -7.74 5.61 -17.44
N THR A 9 -8.20 4.57 -16.74
CA THR A 9 -7.43 3.34 -16.52
C THR A 9 -7.10 2.62 -17.84
N THR A 10 -8.04 2.58 -18.80
CA THR A 10 -7.77 2.01 -20.13
C THR A 10 -6.71 2.79 -20.89
N LYS A 11 -6.72 4.13 -20.79
CA LYS A 11 -5.67 4.97 -21.40
C LYS A 11 -4.33 4.79 -20.69
N LEU A 12 -4.32 4.70 -19.35
CA LEU A 12 -3.12 4.45 -18.57
C LEU A 12 -2.46 3.11 -18.92
N LYS A 13 -3.26 2.06 -19.13
CA LYS A 13 -2.73 0.75 -19.62
C LYS A 13 -2.08 0.83 -21.00
N LYS A 14 -2.45 1.81 -21.82
CA LYS A 14 -1.85 2.03 -23.15
C LYS A 14 -0.58 2.88 -23.10
N TRP A 15 -0.28 3.51 -21.97
CA TRP A 15 0.91 4.34 -21.81
C TRP A 15 2.16 3.45 -21.68
N GLN A 16 3.01 3.50 -22.70
CA GLN A 16 4.19 2.64 -22.83
C GLN A 16 5.23 2.87 -21.72
N GLU A 17 5.47 4.12 -21.33
CA GLU A 17 6.46 4.45 -20.29
C GLU A 17 6.04 3.89 -18.93
N LEU A 18 4.76 4.06 -18.56
CA LEU A 18 4.21 3.48 -17.34
C LEU A 18 4.32 1.95 -17.36
N GLY A 19 3.97 1.31 -18.48
CA GLY A 19 4.13 -0.13 -18.66
C GLY A 19 5.58 -0.60 -18.51
N ALA A 20 6.53 0.16 -19.06
CA ALA A 20 7.96 -0.11 -18.94
C ALA A 20 8.41 -0.02 -17.47
N VAL A 21 8.01 1.03 -16.74
CA VAL A 21 8.31 1.18 -15.30
C VAL A 21 7.73 0.03 -14.48
N LEU A 22 6.45 -0.33 -14.71
CA LEU A 22 5.80 -1.43 -13.98
C LEU A 22 6.45 -2.80 -14.24
N SER A 23 6.88 -3.04 -15.49
CA SER A 23 7.60 -4.27 -15.83
C SER A 23 8.97 -4.34 -15.14
N GLY A 24 9.68 -3.20 -15.08
CA GLY A 24 10.97 -3.07 -14.41
C GLY A 24 10.89 -3.20 -12.89
N LEU A 25 9.84 -2.67 -12.25
CA LEU A 25 9.68 -2.72 -10.80
C LEU A 25 9.42 -4.13 -10.24
N GLY A 26 9.12 -5.10 -11.11
CA GLY A 26 8.73 -6.46 -10.72
C GLY A 26 9.50 -7.57 -11.43
N GLN A 27 10.65 -7.28 -12.04
CA GLN A 27 11.55 -8.28 -12.61
C GLN A 27 12.90 -8.26 -11.87
N ASP A 28 13.23 -9.40 -11.26
CA ASP A 28 14.53 -9.85 -10.79
C ASP A 28 15.29 -9.05 -9.72
N GLU A 29 15.84 -9.83 -8.79
CA GLU A 29 16.66 -9.52 -7.61
C GLU A 29 17.93 -8.68 -7.88
N GLY A 30 18.14 -8.21 -9.12
CA GLY A 30 19.34 -7.49 -9.57
C GLY A 30 19.10 -6.10 -10.16
N ARG A 31 17.84 -5.67 -10.42
CA ARG A 31 17.57 -4.29 -10.89
C ARG A 31 17.05 -3.40 -9.76
N ALA A 32 18.04 -2.73 -9.16
CA ALA A 32 18.05 -1.36 -8.63
C ALA A 32 16.82 -0.90 -7.85
N PHE A 33 16.59 -1.53 -6.70
CA PHE A 33 16.14 -0.75 -5.55
C PHE A 33 17.33 0.09 -5.05
N PRO A 34 17.19 1.42 -4.87
CA PRO A 34 15.98 2.23 -5.01
C PRO A 34 15.68 2.62 -6.48
N ALA A 35 14.39 2.62 -6.84
CA ALA A 35 13.90 3.14 -8.12
C ALA A 35 13.32 4.54 -7.91
N GLN A 36 13.80 5.52 -8.66
CA GLN A 36 13.27 6.89 -8.66
C GLN A 36 12.23 7.02 -9.78
N ILE A 37 11.02 7.43 -9.40
CA ILE A 37 9.92 7.67 -10.34
C ILE A 37 9.64 9.17 -10.29
N GLU A 38 9.68 9.82 -11.44
CA GLU A 38 9.43 11.25 -11.60
C GLU A 38 8.08 11.49 -12.29
N GLY A 39 7.51 12.69 -12.14
CA GLY A 39 6.27 13.09 -12.81
C GLY A 39 4.98 12.53 -12.21
N LEU A 40 5.04 12.00 -10.98
CA LEU A 40 3.84 11.61 -10.23
C LEU A 40 3.27 12.82 -9.48
N ASP A 41 2.44 13.60 -10.15
CA ASP A 41 1.78 14.77 -9.56
C ASP A 41 0.33 14.47 -9.17
N GLY A 42 -0.07 14.96 -7.99
CA GLY A 42 -1.43 14.84 -7.46
C GLY A 42 -1.91 13.39 -7.36
N SER A 43 -3.09 13.12 -7.90
CA SER A 43 -3.72 11.79 -7.83
C SER A 43 -3.08 10.75 -8.75
N LEU A 44 -2.09 11.08 -9.57
CA LEU A 44 -1.42 10.09 -10.43
C LEU A 44 -0.71 9.00 -9.62
N ALA A 45 -0.27 9.32 -8.39
CA ALA A 45 0.32 8.35 -7.49
C ALA A 45 -0.65 7.19 -7.15
N SER A 46 -1.94 7.47 -6.90
CA SER A 46 -2.93 6.43 -6.59
C SER A 46 -3.25 5.55 -7.80
N PHE A 47 -3.34 6.14 -8.99
CA PHE A 47 -3.47 5.39 -10.25
C PHE A 47 -2.25 4.51 -10.54
N PHE A 48 -1.05 4.99 -10.23
CA PHE A 48 0.18 4.21 -10.35
C PHE A 48 0.15 3.00 -9.41
N VAL A 49 -0.18 3.21 -8.12
CA VAL A 49 -0.31 2.10 -7.15
C VAL A 49 -1.35 1.09 -7.61
N ARG A 50 -2.47 1.53 -8.19
CA ARG A 50 -3.50 0.62 -8.74
C ARG A 50 -2.95 -0.23 -9.88
N ALA A 51 -2.30 0.41 -10.85
CA ALA A 51 -1.72 -0.30 -11.98
C ALA A 51 -0.63 -1.29 -11.54
N PHE A 52 0.15 -0.93 -10.52
CA PHE A 52 1.14 -1.82 -9.90
C PHE A 52 0.49 -3.03 -9.23
N LEU A 53 -0.54 -2.82 -8.40
CA LEU A 53 -1.27 -3.90 -7.72
C LEU A 53 -1.97 -4.84 -8.72
N ASP A 54 -2.59 -4.31 -9.77
CA ASP A 54 -3.21 -5.11 -10.84
C ASP A 54 -2.17 -6.00 -11.55
N GLY A 55 -0.97 -5.46 -11.79
CA GLY A 55 0.16 -6.21 -12.33
C GLY A 55 0.61 -7.35 -11.42
N GLN A 56 0.78 -7.08 -10.12
CA GLN A 56 1.18 -8.09 -9.13
C GLN A 56 0.11 -9.18 -8.95
N LYS A 57 -1.18 -8.79 -8.92
CA LYS A 57 -2.30 -9.73 -8.85
C LYS A 57 -2.33 -10.66 -10.06
N SER A 58 -2.13 -10.11 -11.26
CA SER A 58 -2.06 -10.91 -12.49
C SER A 58 -0.90 -11.91 -12.46
N LYS A 59 0.28 -11.50 -11.99
CA LYS A 59 1.44 -12.38 -11.81
C LYS A 59 1.18 -13.50 -10.79
N LYS A 60 0.52 -13.20 -9.67
CA LYS A 60 0.12 -14.21 -8.67
C LYS A 60 -0.85 -15.23 -9.21
N ILE A 61 -1.86 -14.79 -9.95
CA ILE A 61 -2.85 -15.67 -10.58
C ILE A 61 -2.14 -16.61 -11.57
N GLN A 62 -1.21 -16.07 -12.38
CA GLN A 62 -0.41 -16.88 -13.29
C GLN A 62 0.45 -17.90 -12.53
N ALA A 63 1.20 -17.49 -11.51
CA ALA A 63 2.03 -18.40 -10.71
C ALA A 63 1.20 -19.54 -10.08
N ALA A 64 0.02 -19.21 -9.53
CA ALA A 64 -0.90 -20.17 -8.98
C ALA A 64 -1.45 -21.17 -10.02
N GLN A 65 -1.72 -20.72 -11.25
CA GLN A 65 -2.21 -21.58 -12.34
C GLN A 65 -1.14 -22.56 -12.85
N TYR A 66 0.14 -22.14 -12.84
CA TYR A 66 1.25 -22.95 -13.33
C TYR A 66 1.96 -23.79 -12.25
N GLY A 67 1.39 -23.86 -11.03
CA GLY A 67 1.87 -24.75 -9.96
C GLY A 67 3.23 -24.38 -9.37
N THR A 68 3.74 -23.18 -9.65
CA THR A 68 4.89 -22.61 -8.94
C THR A 68 4.46 -22.12 -7.56
N ASP A 69 5.36 -22.17 -6.57
CA ASP A 69 5.07 -21.78 -5.19
C ASP A 69 4.44 -20.38 -5.15
N ALA A 70 3.13 -20.28 -4.91
CA ALA A 70 2.41 -19.00 -4.84
C ALA A 70 2.93 -18.06 -3.73
N ARG A 71 3.80 -18.58 -2.83
CA ARG A 71 4.53 -17.83 -1.81
C ARG A 71 5.73 -17.04 -2.35
N SER A 72 6.32 -17.45 -3.47
CA SER A 72 7.42 -16.72 -4.12
C SER A 72 6.93 -15.61 -5.05
N ALA A 73 5.66 -15.67 -5.48
CA ALA A 73 4.98 -14.58 -6.14
C ALA A 73 4.73 -13.45 -5.12
N GLY A 74 5.49 -12.35 -5.22
CA GLY A 74 5.65 -11.28 -4.22
C GLY A 74 4.38 -10.74 -3.53
N SER A 75 4.52 -10.04 -2.40
CA SER A 75 3.36 -9.60 -1.61
C SER A 75 2.38 -8.70 -2.39
N LEU A 76 1.08 -8.80 -2.09
CA LEU A 76 0.06 -7.83 -2.56
C LEU A 76 -0.12 -6.65 -1.59
N ASP A 77 0.78 -6.57 -0.60
CA ASP A 77 0.80 -5.50 0.39
C ASP A 77 1.72 -4.38 -0.10
N VAL A 78 1.21 -3.14 -0.07
CA VAL A 78 1.98 -1.94 -0.41
C VAL A 78 2.03 -1.02 0.80
N LEU A 79 3.23 -0.53 1.13
CA LEU A 79 3.43 0.53 2.11
C LEU A 79 3.69 1.85 1.38
N ALA A 80 2.75 2.78 1.48
CA ALA A 80 2.88 4.14 0.98
C ALA A 80 3.33 5.06 2.12
N VAL A 81 4.51 5.68 1.97
CA VAL A 81 5.06 6.63 2.94
C VAL A 81 4.87 8.04 2.41
N ALA A 82 4.12 8.87 3.12
CA ALA A 82 3.89 10.26 2.79
C ALA A 82 4.75 11.18 3.68
N ALA A 83 5.13 12.35 3.17
CA ALA A 83 5.98 13.29 3.91
C ALA A 83 5.25 13.89 5.12
N THR A 84 3.98 14.29 4.95
CA THR A 84 3.16 14.89 6.00
C THR A 84 1.89 14.07 6.29
N GLU A 85 1.26 14.36 7.44
CA GLU A 85 -0.05 13.78 7.79
C GLU A 85 -1.14 14.18 6.79
N ARG A 86 -1.05 15.40 6.24
CA ARG A 86 -2.02 15.89 5.27
C ARG A 86 -1.91 15.11 3.96
N ASP A 87 -0.68 14.93 3.47
CA ASP A 87 -0.42 14.15 2.25
C ASP A 87 -0.87 12.70 2.40
N ALA A 88 -0.70 12.11 3.60
CA ALA A 88 -1.18 10.75 3.89
C ALA A 88 -2.71 10.65 3.79
N LEU A 89 -3.44 11.65 4.32
CA LEU A 89 -4.90 11.71 4.24
C LEU A 89 -5.40 11.94 2.82
N ASP A 90 -4.76 12.85 2.09
CA ASP A 90 -5.10 13.14 0.69
C ASP A 90 -4.84 11.90 -0.19
N LEU A 91 -3.70 11.23 0.00
CA LEU A 91 -3.37 9.98 -0.70
C LEU A 91 -4.34 8.85 -0.35
N ARG A 92 -4.77 8.74 0.92
CA ARG A 92 -5.79 7.77 1.33
C ARG A 92 -7.10 8.01 0.59
N GLN A 93 -7.58 9.26 0.55
CA GLN A 93 -8.83 9.61 -0.11
C GLN A 93 -8.77 9.33 -1.62
N ASP A 94 -7.64 9.63 -2.25
CA ASP A 94 -7.41 9.31 -3.66
C ASP A 94 -7.42 7.80 -3.91
N LEU A 95 -6.76 7.01 -3.06
CA LEU A 95 -6.77 5.55 -3.15
C LEU A 95 -8.19 4.98 -2.96
N GLU A 96 -8.94 5.45 -1.97
CA GLU A 96 -10.33 5.02 -1.72
C GLU A 96 -11.24 5.34 -2.91
N THR A 97 -10.96 6.42 -3.63
CA THR A 97 -11.71 6.81 -4.83
C THR A 97 -11.35 5.96 -6.05
N VAL A 98 -10.06 5.63 -6.21
CA VAL A 98 -9.53 4.97 -7.41
C VAL A 98 -9.58 3.45 -7.30
N MET A 99 -9.60 2.87 -6.10
CA MET A 99 -9.53 1.42 -5.89
C MET A 99 -10.81 0.89 -5.25
N GLU A 100 -11.51 0.02 -5.96
CA GLU A 100 -12.61 -0.77 -5.40
C GLU A 100 -12.10 -2.16 -4.97
N GLY A 101 -12.52 -2.63 -3.79
CA GLY A 101 -12.18 -3.98 -3.29
C GLY A 101 -10.73 -4.15 -2.79
N VAL A 102 -10.04 -3.05 -2.48
CA VAL A 102 -8.72 -3.02 -1.85
C VAL A 102 -8.88 -2.56 -0.40
N GLU A 103 -8.21 -3.22 0.54
CA GLU A 103 -8.22 -2.76 1.92
C GLU A 103 -7.18 -1.65 2.11
N ILE A 104 -7.63 -0.46 2.48
CA ILE A 104 -6.76 0.70 2.69
C ILE A 104 -6.73 1.01 4.18
N TYR A 105 -5.55 1.00 4.77
CA TYR A 105 -5.31 1.30 6.18
C TYR A 105 -4.41 2.51 6.28
N CYS A 106 -4.77 3.50 7.09
CA CYS A 106 -3.95 4.67 7.36
C CYS A 106 -3.55 4.68 8.83
N LEU A 107 -2.25 4.85 9.11
CA LEU A 107 -1.76 4.94 10.48
C LEU A 107 -2.16 6.29 11.07
N ALA A 108 -2.93 6.25 12.16
CA ALA A 108 -3.32 7.46 12.89
C ALA A 108 -2.11 8.09 13.58
N SER A 109 -1.92 9.39 13.41
CA SER A 109 -0.84 10.09 14.09
C SER A 109 -1.16 10.30 15.57
N TRP A 110 -0.12 10.36 16.41
CA TRP A 110 -0.31 10.59 17.86
C TRP A 110 -1.00 11.92 18.18
N GLY A 111 -0.95 12.90 17.27
CA GLY A 111 -1.52 14.24 17.47
C GLY A 111 -0.79 15.08 18.55
N THR A 112 0.22 14.50 19.20
CA THR A 112 1.05 15.14 20.21
C THR A 112 2.49 15.25 19.73
N LEU A 113 3.19 16.26 20.22
CA LEU A 113 4.63 16.38 20.02
C LEU A 113 5.37 15.22 20.74
N PRO A 114 6.50 14.76 20.19
CA PRO A 114 7.37 13.81 20.89
C PRO A 114 7.65 14.27 22.32
N TYR A 115 7.73 13.30 23.25
CA TYR A 115 7.96 13.52 24.68
C TYR A 115 6.83 14.22 25.45
N ARG A 116 5.68 14.51 24.82
CA ARG A 116 4.44 14.79 25.56
C ARG A 116 3.69 13.49 25.84
N ALA A 117 3.23 13.33 27.07
CA ALA A 117 2.39 12.21 27.43
C ALA A 117 1.13 12.20 26.55
N ALA A 118 0.94 11.12 25.80
CA ALA A 118 -0.31 10.88 25.11
C ALA A 118 -1.43 10.70 26.17
N PRO A 119 -2.65 11.19 25.91
CA PRO A 119 -3.77 10.97 26.82
C PRO A 119 -4.03 9.46 26.99
N LYS A 120 -4.05 9.01 28.25
CA LYS A 120 -4.38 7.61 28.58
C LYS A 120 -5.80 7.29 28.09
N GLY A 121 -5.95 6.21 27.34
CA GLY A 121 -7.26 5.79 26.80
C GLY A 121 -7.72 6.57 25.56
N GLY A 122 -6.83 7.31 24.88
CA GLY A 122 -7.17 7.96 23.62
C GLY A 122 -7.51 6.96 22.51
N ALA A 123 -8.53 7.27 21.71
CA ALA A 123 -8.94 6.45 20.55
C ALA A 123 -7.78 6.13 19.58
N VAL A 124 -6.87 7.10 19.43
CA VAL A 124 -5.65 6.99 18.62
C VAL A 124 -4.79 5.76 18.98
N PHE A 125 -4.72 5.40 20.26
CA PHE A 125 -3.99 4.21 20.67
C PHE A 125 -4.61 2.93 20.09
N GLY A 126 -5.95 2.82 20.17
CA GLY A 126 -6.69 1.68 19.64
C GLY A 126 -6.59 1.59 18.12
N GLU A 127 -6.69 2.72 17.42
CA GLU A 127 -6.53 2.80 15.96
C GLU A 127 -5.15 2.35 15.50
N ARG A 128 -4.09 2.79 16.19
CA ARG A 128 -2.72 2.38 15.89
C ARG A 128 -2.49 0.89 16.20
N ALA A 129 -3.01 0.38 17.31
CA ALA A 129 -2.94 -1.03 17.63
C ALA A 129 -3.68 -1.89 16.59
N ALA A 130 -4.85 -1.45 16.14
CA ALA A 130 -5.60 -2.09 15.07
C ALA A 130 -4.82 -2.09 13.76
N PHE A 131 -4.23 -0.95 13.36
CA PHE A 131 -3.36 -0.88 12.18
C PHE A 131 -2.21 -1.89 12.23
N LEU A 132 -1.50 -1.97 13.36
CA LEU A 132 -0.38 -2.91 13.53
C LEU A 132 -0.85 -4.37 13.53
N SER A 133 -2.01 -4.67 14.13
CA SER A 133 -2.60 -6.02 14.07
C SER A 133 -2.95 -6.42 12.63
N LYS A 134 -3.44 -5.48 11.81
CA LYS A 134 -3.74 -5.72 10.39
C LYS A 134 -2.48 -5.91 9.56
N LEU A 135 -1.40 -5.23 9.92
CA LEU A 135 -0.08 -5.42 9.32
C LEU A 135 0.50 -6.81 9.62
N LEU A 136 0.33 -7.30 10.86
CA LEU A 136 0.78 -8.64 11.27
C LEU A 136 -0.12 -9.76 10.75
N TYR A 137 -1.40 -9.48 10.53
CA TYR A 137 -2.33 -10.43 9.97
C TYR A 137 -1.88 -10.84 8.57
N ARG A 138 -1.74 -12.14 8.34
CA ARG A 138 -1.46 -12.72 7.04
C ARG A 138 -2.65 -13.58 6.66
N ASP A 139 -3.26 -13.28 5.52
CA ASP A 139 -4.34 -14.11 5.01
C ASP A 139 -3.78 -15.52 4.71
N ASN A 140 -4.46 -16.54 5.21
CA ASN A 140 -4.08 -17.94 5.03
C ASN A 140 -4.47 -18.46 3.64
N SER A 141 -5.31 -17.73 2.89
CA SER A 141 -5.70 -18.07 1.52
C SER A 141 -4.90 -17.24 0.50
N PRO A 142 -3.79 -17.77 -0.06
CA PRO A 142 -2.94 -17.02 -0.99
C PRO A 142 -3.62 -16.67 -2.31
N LEU A 143 -4.71 -17.39 -2.66
CA LEU A 143 -5.44 -17.22 -3.92
C LEU A 143 -6.50 -16.12 -3.87
N ASN A 144 -7.10 -15.90 -2.70
CA ASN A 144 -8.19 -14.94 -2.49
C ASN A 144 -7.74 -13.70 -1.70
N ALA A 145 -6.45 -13.57 -1.39
CA ALA A 145 -5.92 -12.45 -0.65
C ALA A 145 -6.27 -11.13 -1.34
N THR A 146 -7.07 -10.31 -0.68
CA THR A 146 -7.38 -8.95 -1.09
C THR A 146 -6.11 -8.11 -1.01
N PRO A 147 -5.77 -7.30 -2.04
CA PRO A 147 -4.65 -6.37 -1.95
C PRO A 147 -4.85 -5.41 -0.78
N ARG A 148 -3.75 -5.06 -0.10
CA ARG A 148 -3.78 -4.17 1.07
C ARG A 148 -2.79 -3.03 0.88
N VAL A 149 -3.25 -1.82 1.14
CA VAL A 149 -2.42 -0.62 1.08
C VAL A 149 -2.34 0.01 2.47
N PHE A 150 -1.13 0.13 2.98
CA PHE A 150 -0.83 0.75 4.26
C PHE A 150 -0.26 2.15 3.99
N VAL A 151 -0.95 3.19 4.44
CA VAL A 151 -0.52 4.58 4.31
C VAL A 151 0.03 5.04 5.65
N VAL A 152 1.25 5.56 5.64
CA VAL A 152 1.93 6.07 6.84
C VAL A 152 2.57 7.43 6.58
N CYS A 153 2.54 8.31 7.58
CA CYS A 153 3.36 9.52 7.56
C CYS A 153 4.81 9.17 7.95
N LEU A 154 5.78 9.84 7.34
CA LEU A 154 7.21 9.65 7.62
C LEU A 154 7.53 9.81 9.11
N ARG A 155 6.93 10.81 9.77
CA ARG A 155 7.12 11.05 11.20
C ARG A 155 6.68 9.86 12.05
N ASP A 156 5.54 9.26 11.71
CA ASP A 156 5.00 8.12 12.44
C ASP A 156 5.80 6.84 12.17
N LEU A 157 6.35 6.68 10.96
CA LEU A 157 7.23 5.57 10.62
C LEU A 157 8.56 5.61 11.39
N LEU A 158 9.11 6.80 11.61
CA LEU A 158 10.35 7.00 12.36
C LEU A 158 10.16 6.88 13.88
N SER A 159 8.91 6.88 14.36
CA SER A 159 8.63 6.64 15.77
C SER A 159 8.81 5.16 16.10
N PRO A 160 9.52 4.79 17.19
CA PRO A 160 9.70 3.39 17.55
C PRO A 160 8.35 2.75 17.91
N PHE A 161 8.12 1.55 17.39
CA PHE A 161 6.95 0.73 17.70
C PHE A 161 7.28 -0.30 18.78
N CYS A 162 6.25 -0.88 19.38
CA CYS A 162 6.40 -2.03 20.27
C CYS A 162 6.81 -3.29 19.49
N ASP A 163 7.38 -4.25 20.20
CA ASP A 163 7.74 -5.53 19.61
C ASP A 163 6.51 -6.26 19.06
N PRO A 164 6.60 -6.87 17.86
CA PRO A 164 5.45 -7.51 17.20
C PRO A 164 4.88 -8.68 18.00
N GLU A 165 5.70 -9.34 18.83
CA GLU A 165 5.29 -10.43 19.73
C GLU A 165 4.19 -10.00 20.71
N GLN A 166 4.19 -8.72 21.12
CA GLN A 166 3.20 -8.18 22.08
C GLN A 166 1.80 -8.05 21.46
N LEU A 167 1.70 -8.03 20.13
CA LEU A 167 0.47 -7.82 19.38
C LEU A 167 -0.16 -9.10 18.82
N LYS A 168 0.55 -10.25 18.88
CA LYS A 168 0.09 -11.55 18.35
C LYS A 168 -0.88 -12.31 19.26
N LYS A 169 -1.35 -11.71 20.35
CA LYS A 169 -2.21 -12.37 21.34
C LYS A 169 -3.66 -12.50 20.89
#